data_AF-A0A3D0RLG0-F1
#
_entry.id   AF-A0A3D0RLG0-F1
#
_cell.length_a   1.000
_cell.length_b   1.000
_cell.length_c   1.000
_cell.angle_alpha   90.00
_cell.angle_beta   90.00
_cell.angle_gamma   90.00
#
_symmetry.space_group_name_H-M   'P 1'
#
loop_
_entity.id
_entity.type
_entity.pdbx_description
1 polymer ?
#
loop_
_entity_poly.entity_id
_entity_poly.type
_entity_poly.pdbx_seq_one_letter_code
_entity_poly.pdbx_strand_id
1 'polypeptide(L)'
;VDGGTGGRLRRLYNLKGEMGAKTGTTNNNSDAWFMSFTPEIVASAWVGGEEPSIHFDRMAYGQGATAALPIHGLFYQRVYANPELKYSDNGKFDIPADFQPCYDTQRYSSDFYLDEDPIEQSEGIDDLFN
;
A
#
# COMPACT_ATOMS: atom_id res chain seq x y z
N VAL A 1 -2.39 5.76 -6.77
CA VAL A 1 -3.29 5.41 -5.64
C VAL A 1 -4.60 6.09 -5.91
N ASP A 2 -5.47 5.42 -6.63
CA ASP A 2 -6.63 6.08 -7.24
C ASP A 2 -7.95 5.46 -6.76
N GLY A 3 -7.86 4.58 -5.76
CA GLY A 3 -8.99 3.93 -5.10
C GLY A 3 -8.61 3.29 -3.75
N GLY A 4 -9.55 2.53 -3.18
CA GLY A 4 -9.36 1.82 -1.92
C GLY A 4 -9.14 2.72 -0.70
N THR A 5 -8.62 2.12 0.37
CA THR A 5 -8.35 2.78 1.65
C THR A 5 -7.33 3.92 1.56
N GLY A 6 -6.44 3.87 0.55
CA GLY A 6 -5.45 4.91 0.28
C GLY A 6 -5.95 6.11 -0.52
N GLY A 7 -7.15 6.07 -1.09
CA GLY A 7 -7.67 7.13 -1.96
C GLY A 7 -7.78 8.51 -1.29
N ARG A 8 -7.72 8.58 0.04
CA ARG A 8 -7.66 9.85 0.79
C ARG A 8 -6.43 10.70 0.44
N LEU A 9 -5.32 10.10 0.01
CA LEU A 9 -4.13 10.84 -0.44
C LEU A 9 -4.46 11.78 -1.62
N ARG A 10 -5.27 11.32 -2.58
CA ARG A 10 -5.74 12.15 -3.69
C ARG A 10 -6.73 13.20 -3.20
N ARG A 11 -7.77 12.77 -2.49
CA ARG A 11 -8.93 13.63 -2.18
C ARG A 11 -8.67 14.67 -1.09
N LEU A 12 -7.86 14.36 -0.08
CA LEU A 12 -7.65 15.22 1.09
C LEU A 12 -6.28 15.93 1.06
N TYR A 13 -5.25 15.29 0.52
CA TYR A 13 -3.89 15.82 0.51
C TYR A 13 -3.48 16.36 -0.87
N ASN A 14 -4.30 16.15 -1.90
CA ASN A 14 -4.10 16.64 -3.27
C ASN A 14 -2.75 16.22 -3.86
N LEU A 15 -2.28 15.02 -3.53
CA LEU A 15 -1.10 14.41 -4.15
C LEU A 15 -1.48 13.91 -5.54
N LYS A 16 -0.72 14.23 -6.58
CA LYS A 16 -1.08 14.02 -8.00
C LYS A 16 -0.13 13.09 -8.73
N GLY A 17 1.11 12.95 -8.29
CA GLY A 17 2.12 12.10 -8.93
C GLY A 17 1.73 10.63 -8.93
N GLU A 18 2.32 9.83 -9.80
CA GLU A 18 2.11 8.39 -9.78
C GLU A 18 2.63 7.81 -8.46
N MET A 19 1.82 6.98 -7.83
CA MET A 19 2.19 6.35 -6.57
C MET A 19 1.43 5.05 -6.37
N GLY A 20 2.07 4.08 -5.74
CA GLY A 20 1.43 2.91 -5.15
C GLY A 20 1.36 3.06 -3.63
N ALA A 21 0.33 2.49 -3.00
CA ALA A 21 0.25 2.48 -1.54
C ALA A 21 -0.57 1.31 -1.02
N LYS A 22 -0.28 0.93 0.22
CA LYS A 22 -1.00 -0.10 0.95
C LYS A 22 -1.24 0.32 2.39
N THR A 23 -2.44 0.03 2.86
CA THR A 23 -2.77 0.11 4.28
C THR A 23 -2.66 -1.25 4.92
N GLY A 24 -2.26 -1.28 6.19
CA GLY A 24 -2.51 -2.41 7.07
C GLY A 24 -2.97 -1.97 8.45
N THR A 25 -3.60 -2.91 9.14
CA THR A 25 -4.24 -2.73 10.44
C THR A 25 -4.21 -4.09 11.11
N THR A 26 -3.65 -4.17 12.31
CA THR A 26 -3.68 -5.42 13.08
C THR A 26 -5.07 -5.66 13.65
N ASN A 27 -5.28 -6.88 14.14
CA ASN A 27 -6.45 -7.20 14.94
C ASN A 27 -6.52 -6.28 16.16
N ASN A 28 -7.74 -6.05 16.66
CA ASN A 28 -8.00 -5.19 17.81
C ASN A 28 -7.50 -3.74 17.67
N ASN A 29 -7.11 -3.29 16.46
CA ASN A 29 -6.64 -1.93 16.21
C ASN A 29 -5.39 -1.52 17.02
N SER A 30 -4.54 -2.48 17.38
CA SER A 30 -3.30 -2.21 18.12
C SER A 30 -2.30 -1.42 17.29
N ASP A 31 -2.27 -1.67 15.99
CA ASP A 31 -1.33 -1.09 15.07
C ASP A 31 -1.99 -0.72 13.75
N ALA A 32 -1.54 0.40 13.20
CA ALA A 32 -1.92 0.84 11.87
C ALA A 32 -0.68 1.28 11.10
N TRP A 33 -0.59 0.90 9.83
CA TRP A 33 0.45 1.41 8.94
C TRP A 33 -0.11 1.86 7.61
N PHE A 34 0.58 2.86 7.07
CA PHE A 34 0.39 3.34 5.72
C PHE A 34 1.75 3.40 5.03
N MET A 35 1.92 2.59 3.99
CA MET A 35 3.15 2.56 3.19
C MET A 35 2.85 3.01 1.78
N SER A 36 3.74 3.80 1.19
CA SER A 36 3.66 4.17 -0.22
C SER A 36 5.02 4.25 -0.87
N PHE A 37 4.98 4.24 -2.20
CA PHE A 37 6.13 4.50 -3.04
C PHE A 37 5.70 5.37 -4.23
N THR A 38 6.54 6.33 -4.55
CA THR A 38 6.57 7.10 -5.80
C THR A 38 7.85 6.69 -6.55
N PRO A 39 8.10 7.21 -7.77
CA PRO A 39 9.37 6.95 -8.46
C PRO A 39 10.61 7.40 -7.68
N GLU A 40 10.47 8.38 -6.78
CA GLU A 40 11.59 9.03 -6.10
C GLU A 40 11.62 8.79 -4.58
N ILE A 41 10.48 8.43 -3.98
CA ILE A 41 10.33 8.37 -2.52
C ILE A 41 9.60 7.08 -2.13
N VAL A 42 10.18 6.34 -1.19
CA VAL A 42 9.47 5.32 -0.41
C VAL A 42 9.29 5.86 0.99
N ALA A 43 8.06 5.82 1.49
CA ALA A 43 7.74 6.31 2.83
C ALA A 43 6.72 5.40 3.52
N SER A 44 6.82 5.32 4.84
CA SER A 44 5.86 4.62 5.67
C SER A 44 5.61 5.38 6.96
N ALA A 45 4.37 5.33 7.43
CA ALA A 45 4.02 5.76 8.78
C ALA A 45 3.40 4.56 9.51
N TRP A 46 3.80 4.37 10.75
CA TRP A 46 3.18 3.44 11.69
C TRP A 46 2.66 4.22 12.89
N VAL A 47 1.53 3.78 13.42
CA VAL A 47 0.92 4.29 14.65
C VAL A 47 0.47 3.09 15.47
N GLY A 48 0.97 3.01 16.70
CA GLY A 48 0.63 1.99 17.67
C GLY A 48 1.27 2.30 19.02
N GLY A 49 0.99 1.47 20.03
CA GLY A 49 1.67 1.50 21.31
C GLY A 49 2.87 0.55 21.35
N GLU A 50 3.80 0.79 22.28
CA GLU A 50 4.88 -0.17 22.58
C GLU A 50 4.32 -1.53 23.05
N GLU A 51 3.21 -1.49 23.80
CA GLU A 51 2.49 -2.68 24.26
C GLU A 51 1.16 -2.80 23.48
N PRO A 52 0.86 -3.94 22.82
CA PRO A 52 -0.35 -4.12 22.02
C PRO A 52 -1.69 -3.93 22.76
N SER A 53 -1.69 -4.02 24.09
CA SER A 53 -2.86 -3.70 24.92
C SER A 53 -3.24 -2.21 24.89
N ILE A 54 -2.32 -1.34 24.48
CA ILE A 54 -2.59 0.08 24.22
C ILE A 54 -3.02 0.18 22.76
N HIS A 55 -4.33 0.27 22.54
CA HIS A 55 -4.91 0.27 21.20
C HIS A 55 -6.11 1.21 21.09
N PHE A 56 -6.57 1.44 19.86
CA PHE A 56 -7.82 2.17 19.65
C PHE A 56 -9.03 1.26 19.91
N ASP A 57 -10.06 1.79 20.57
CA ASP A 57 -11.27 1.02 20.86
C ASP A 57 -12.12 0.68 19.63
N ARG A 58 -11.94 1.40 18.52
CA ARG A 58 -12.79 1.28 17.32
C ARG A 58 -11.99 1.31 16.03
N MET A 59 -12.39 0.43 15.09
CA MET A 59 -11.86 0.37 13.71
C MET A 59 -11.89 1.71 12.98
N ALA A 60 -12.91 2.54 13.27
CA ALA A 60 -13.04 3.87 12.67
C ALA A 60 -11.79 4.73 12.90
N TYR A 61 -11.16 4.61 14.06
CA TYR A 61 -9.98 5.36 14.48
C TYR A 61 -8.68 4.61 14.21
N GLY A 62 -8.64 3.30 14.47
CA GLY A 62 -7.42 2.52 14.42
C GLY A 62 -7.03 1.96 13.06
N GLN A 63 -7.89 2.05 12.04
CA GLN A 63 -7.51 1.64 10.69
C GLN A 63 -6.36 2.49 10.12
N GLY A 64 -5.51 1.90 9.29
CA GLY A 64 -4.34 2.56 8.69
C GLY A 64 -4.68 3.82 7.89
N ALA A 65 -5.87 3.86 7.27
CA ALA A 65 -6.36 5.03 6.54
C ALA A 65 -6.76 6.22 7.43
N THR A 66 -6.94 6.01 8.73
CA THR A 66 -7.31 7.04 9.70
C THR A 66 -6.16 7.37 10.65
N ALA A 67 -5.48 6.37 11.21
CA ALA A 67 -4.39 6.60 12.16
C ALA A 67 -3.07 7.00 11.49
N ALA A 68 -2.60 6.22 10.50
CA ALA A 68 -1.27 6.41 9.91
C ALA A 68 -1.25 7.30 8.66
N LEU A 69 -2.28 7.20 7.80
CA LEU A 69 -2.36 7.96 6.54
C LEU A 69 -2.19 9.47 6.71
N PRO A 70 -2.77 10.15 7.73
CA PRO A 70 -2.62 11.59 7.85
C PRO A 70 -1.18 12.07 8.06
N ILE A 71 -0.39 11.34 8.85
CA ILE A 71 1.04 11.63 9.05
C ILE A 71 1.75 11.57 7.69
N HIS A 72 1.45 10.52 6.94
CA HIS A 72 2.04 10.26 5.63
C HIS A 72 1.65 11.32 4.58
N GLY A 73 0.38 11.72 4.51
CA GLY A 73 -0.08 12.77 3.59
C GLY A 73 0.55 14.13 3.89
N LEU A 74 0.65 14.50 5.17
CA LEU A 74 1.31 15.74 5.60
C LEU A 74 2.82 15.72 5.33
N PHE A 75 3.48 14.57 5.49
CA PHE A 75 4.89 14.39 5.14
C PHE A 75 5.13 14.73 3.67
N TYR A 76 4.38 14.13 2.74
CA TYR A 76 4.52 14.43 1.31
C TYR A 76 4.24 15.89 0.97
N GLN A 77 3.19 16.49 1.55
CA GLN A 77 2.92 17.92 1.35
C GLN A 77 4.10 18.80 1.75
N ARG A 78 4.75 18.49 2.88
CA ARG A 78 5.94 19.24 3.32
C ARG A 78 7.15 19.00 2.44
N VAL A 79 7.38 17.76 2.00
CA VAL A 79 8.48 17.42 1.11
C VAL A 79 8.34 18.16 -0.22
N TYR A 80 7.17 18.08 -0.86
CA TYR A 80 6.93 18.73 -2.16
C TYR A 80 6.79 20.25 -2.08
N ALA A 81 6.47 20.80 -0.91
CA ALA A 81 6.48 22.24 -0.69
C ALA A 81 7.89 22.83 -0.50
N ASN A 82 8.91 22.00 -0.24
CA ASN A 82 10.28 22.46 -0.03
C ASN A 82 11.12 22.34 -1.32
N PRO A 83 11.44 23.47 -2.00
CA PRO A 83 12.21 23.44 -3.24
C PRO A 83 13.67 23.02 -3.06
N GLU A 84 14.24 23.12 -1.85
CA GLU A 84 15.62 22.72 -1.58
C GLU A 84 15.82 21.20 -1.70
N LEU A 85 14.76 20.42 -1.45
CA LEU A 85 14.78 18.96 -1.53
C LEU A 85 14.71 18.44 -2.97
N LYS A 86 14.32 19.30 -3.94
CA LYS A 86 14.24 18.98 -5.37
C LYS A 86 13.33 17.79 -5.74
N TYR A 87 12.34 17.48 -4.89
CA TYR A 87 11.31 16.49 -5.20
C TYR A 87 10.06 17.13 -5.80
N SER A 88 9.31 16.37 -6.59
CA SER A 88 8.12 16.88 -7.27
C SER A 88 6.95 15.88 -7.28
N ASP A 89 5.72 16.40 -7.18
CA ASP A 89 4.49 15.61 -7.16
C ASP A 89 3.95 15.30 -8.58
N ASN A 90 4.84 15.14 -9.56
CA ASN A 90 4.48 14.82 -10.94
C ASN A 90 5.30 13.65 -11.51
N GLY A 91 6.03 12.94 -10.65
CA GLY A 91 6.78 11.75 -11.02
C GLY A 91 5.90 10.69 -11.70
N LYS A 92 6.49 9.98 -12.65
CA LYS A 92 5.91 8.83 -13.35
C LYS A 92 6.85 7.63 -13.25
N PHE A 93 6.29 6.44 -13.16
CA PHE A 93 7.08 5.22 -13.16
C PHE A 93 7.60 4.93 -14.57
N ASP A 94 8.89 4.62 -14.67
CA ASP A 94 9.49 4.15 -15.91
C ASP A 94 9.13 2.66 -16.09
N ILE A 95 8.10 2.42 -16.89
CA ILE A 95 7.63 1.06 -17.22
C ILE A 95 8.32 0.61 -18.51
N PRO A 96 9.04 -0.54 -18.52
CA PRO A 96 9.64 -1.08 -19.74
C PRO A 96 8.62 -1.29 -20.86
N ALA A 97 9.03 -1.05 -22.12
CA ALA A 97 8.13 -1.11 -23.28
C ALA A 97 7.52 -2.51 -23.54
N ASP A 98 8.22 -3.55 -23.09
CA ASP A 98 7.82 -4.96 -23.16
C ASP A 98 7.06 -5.44 -21.92
N PHE A 99 6.86 -4.58 -20.91
CA PHE A 99 6.13 -4.95 -19.71
C PHE A 99 4.64 -5.13 -20.00
N GLN A 100 4.20 -6.39 -19.93
CA GLN A 100 2.81 -6.78 -20.10
C GLN A 100 2.30 -7.38 -18.78
N PRO A 101 1.63 -6.58 -17.92
CA PRO A 101 1.17 -7.05 -16.62
C PRO A 101 0.12 -8.18 -16.72
N CYS A 102 -0.52 -8.29 -17.89
CA CYS A 102 -1.57 -9.27 -18.18
C CYS A 102 -1.15 -10.32 -19.21
N TYR A 103 0.16 -10.55 -19.42
CA TYR A 103 0.64 -11.50 -20.42
C TYR A 103 0.17 -12.94 -20.17
N ASP A 104 0.01 -13.31 -18.89
CA ASP A 104 -0.46 -14.63 -18.44
C ASP A 104 -1.75 -14.52 -17.62
N THR A 105 -2.79 -13.90 -18.20
CA THR A 105 -4.12 -13.88 -17.57
C THR A 105 -4.83 -15.23 -17.61
N GLN A 106 -4.26 -16.24 -18.27
CA GLN A 106 -4.82 -17.59 -18.19
C GLN A 106 -4.82 -18.04 -16.73
N ARG A 107 -3.75 -17.80 -15.97
CA ARG A 107 -3.64 -18.18 -14.54
C ARG A 107 -4.68 -17.57 -13.58
N TYR A 108 -5.37 -16.50 -14.00
CA TYR A 108 -6.37 -15.79 -13.19
C TYR A 108 -7.76 -15.74 -13.84
N SER A 109 -7.96 -16.45 -14.94
CA SER A 109 -9.26 -16.68 -15.54
C SER A 109 -10.15 -17.47 -14.56
N SER A 110 -11.46 -17.18 -14.51
CA SER A 110 -12.39 -18.07 -13.82
C SER A 110 -12.25 -19.51 -14.31
N ASP A 111 -11.94 -19.67 -15.60
CA ASP A 111 -11.84 -20.95 -16.29
C ASP A 111 -10.59 -21.73 -15.86
N PHE A 112 -9.53 -21.05 -15.43
CA PHE A 112 -8.32 -21.69 -14.90
C PHE A 112 -8.54 -22.36 -13.53
N TYR A 113 -9.50 -21.87 -12.73
CA TYR A 113 -9.94 -22.55 -11.50
C TYR A 113 -10.97 -23.65 -11.77
N LEU A 114 -11.43 -23.81 -13.01
CA LEU A 114 -12.41 -24.81 -13.42
C LEU A 114 -11.78 -25.98 -14.18
N ASP A 115 -10.53 -25.86 -14.62
CA ASP A 115 -9.80 -26.97 -15.24
C ASP A 115 -9.44 -28.03 -14.18
N GLU A 116 -9.70 -29.31 -14.49
CA GLU A 116 -9.32 -30.47 -13.66
C GLU A 116 -7.82 -30.80 -13.77
N ASP A 117 -6.98 -29.79 -13.96
CA ASP A 117 -5.53 -29.99 -13.92
C ASP A 117 -5.13 -30.45 -12.51
N PRO A 118 -4.27 -31.48 -12.39
CA PRO A 118 -3.81 -31.93 -11.09
C PRO A 118 -3.13 -30.76 -10.38
N ILE A 119 -3.67 -30.40 -9.22
CA ILE A 119 -3.06 -29.42 -8.31
C ILE A 119 -1.65 -29.94 -8.01
N GLU A 120 -0.62 -29.34 -8.62
CA GLU A 120 0.72 -29.46 -8.10
C GLU A 120 0.64 -28.94 -6.67
N GLN A 121 0.87 -29.83 -5.70
CA GLN A 121 1.13 -29.44 -4.32
C GLN A 121 2.45 -28.66 -4.33
N SER A 122 2.39 -27.38 -4.70
CA SER A 122 3.48 -26.47 -4.40
C SER A 122 3.46 -26.31 -2.89
N GLU A 123 4.54 -26.73 -2.25
CA GLU A 123 4.81 -26.46 -0.84
C GLU A 123 4.41 -25.03 -0.50
N GLY A 124 3.57 -24.89 0.52
CA GLY A 124 3.01 -23.61 0.89
C GLY A 124 4.10 -22.66 1.35
N ILE A 125 3.78 -21.36 1.47
CA ILE A 125 4.72 -20.40 2.08
C ILE A 125 5.12 -20.82 3.51
N ASP A 126 4.27 -21.63 4.16
CA ASP A 126 4.48 -22.21 5.49
C ASP A 126 5.64 -23.24 5.50
N ASP A 127 5.88 -23.94 4.39
CA ASP A 127 6.97 -24.92 4.26
C ASP A 127 8.32 -24.24 3.98
N LEU A 128 8.32 -22.96 3.59
CA LEU A 128 9.52 -22.19 3.25
C LEU A 128 10.27 -21.66 4.50
N PHE A 129 9.63 -21.73 5.67
CA PHE A 129 10.17 -21.21 6.93
C PHE A 129 10.39 -22.30 7.99
N ASN A 130 10.32 -23.58 7.60
CA ASN A 130 10.73 -24.72 8.43
C ASN A 130 12.17 -25.16 8.15
#